data_AF-A0A8J4TA65-F1
#
_entry.id   AF-A0A8J4TA65-F1
#
_cell.length_a   1.000
_cell.length_b   1.000
_cell.length_c   1.000
_cell.angle_alpha   90.00
_cell.angle_beta   90.00
_cell.angle_gamma   90.00
#
_symmetry.space_group_name_H-M   'P 1'
#
loop_
_entity.id
_entity.type
_entity.pdbx_description
1 polymer ?
#
loop_
_entity_poly.entity_id
_entity_poly.type
_entity_poly.pdbx_seq_one_letter_code
_entity_poly.pdbx_strand_id
1 'polypeptide(L)'
;DLDQLEYYCEKLYTTDDPVVRTQAEKACASLCDRRDCPSVCQLLLQRSTSCYAQLIASTALTKYISNRDAVIPLTTRLEIRDYVLNFLASRSDLEKFVQQALVTLVCRLTKTGWFDFLENNEGFRDILTCASKFIESGQSSAVLVGVQLLNNLVSEMNQNAESDMTRIIFLQRKLSASFRDCLLLPIFRLSLNLLREADKNIQSLDFSNVNQVISEFVSSRIVVITMTCLMQYAFSRDRELKSLMQLRCSRPPPELTIAQRH
;
A
#
# COMPACT_ATOMS: atom_id res chain seq x y z
N ASP A 1 2.41 30.48 8.81
CA ASP A 1 1.47 29.44 8.34
C ASP A 1 1.93 28.02 8.60
N LEU A 2 3.12 27.61 8.14
CA LEU A 2 3.64 26.25 8.39
C LEU A 2 3.87 25.96 9.88
N ASP A 3 4.50 26.87 10.62
CA ASP A 3 4.77 26.68 12.06
C ASP A 3 3.47 26.55 12.88
N GLN A 4 2.43 27.28 12.48
CA GLN A 4 1.11 27.17 13.12
C GLN A 4 0.43 25.84 12.78
N LEU A 5 0.61 25.34 11.56
CA LEU A 5 0.13 24.01 11.18
C LEU A 5 0.87 22.91 11.96
N GLU A 6 2.19 23.00 12.08
CA GLU A 6 2.99 22.08 12.90
C GLU A 6 2.53 22.07 14.36
N TYR A 7 2.30 23.25 14.94
CA TYR A 7 1.71 23.38 16.27
C TYR A 7 0.37 22.65 16.38
N TYR A 8 -0.54 22.83 15.41
CA TYR A 8 -1.82 22.14 15.42
C TYR A 8 -1.69 20.62 15.24
N CYS A 9 -0.78 20.14 14.40
CA CYS A 9 -0.53 18.71 14.23
C CYS A 9 -0.10 18.05 15.54
N GLU A 10 0.76 18.72 16.32
CA GLU A 10 1.16 18.25 17.65
C GLU A 10 -0.01 18.32 18.64
N LYS A 11 -0.66 19.48 18.74
CA LYS A 11 -1.75 19.69 19.71
C LYS A 11 -2.95 18.77 19.49
N LEU A 12 -3.17 18.30 18.28
CA LEU A 12 -4.21 17.30 18.00
C LEU A 12 -4.10 16.06 18.91
N TYR A 13 -2.87 15.67 19.29
CA TYR A 13 -2.60 14.47 20.08
C TYR A 13 -2.19 14.76 21.52
N THR A 14 -1.76 15.98 21.84
CA THR A 14 -1.16 16.29 23.15
C THR A 14 -1.95 17.28 24.00
N THR A 15 -3.01 17.92 23.47
CA THR A 15 -3.75 18.96 24.19
C THR A 15 -4.94 18.38 24.96
N ASP A 16 -5.16 18.86 26.18
CA ASP A 16 -6.36 18.57 26.97
C ASP A 16 -7.47 19.62 26.75
N ASP A 17 -7.12 20.77 26.16
CA ASP A 17 -8.09 21.84 25.85
C ASP A 17 -8.98 21.44 24.66
N PRO A 18 -10.31 21.29 24.85
CA PRO A 18 -11.22 20.88 23.79
C PRO A 18 -11.34 21.92 22.66
N VAL A 19 -11.16 23.21 22.95
CA VAL A 19 -11.23 24.27 21.94
C VAL A 19 -10.02 24.19 21.02
N VAL A 20 -8.82 24.05 21.59
CA VAL A 20 -7.58 23.88 20.81
C VAL A 20 -7.62 22.59 19.99
N ARG A 21 -8.11 21.48 20.57
CA ARG A 21 -8.26 20.22 19.85
C ARG A 21 -9.19 20.35 18.65
N THR A 22 -10.33 21.02 18.82
CA THR A 22 -11.28 21.26 17.71
C THR A 22 -10.65 22.11 16.60
N GLN A 23 -9.86 23.13 16.95
CA GLN A 23 -9.14 23.95 15.96
C GLN A 23 -8.08 23.14 15.22
N ALA A 24 -7.32 22.31 15.95
CA ALA A 24 -6.32 21.42 15.38
C ALA A 24 -6.93 20.37 14.45
N GLU A 25 -8.04 19.74 14.84
CA GLU A 25 -8.79 18.80 14.02
C GLU A 25 -9.21 19.45 12.70
N LYS A 26 -9.79 20.65 12.75
CA LYS A 26 -10.22 21.39 11.56
C LYS A 26 -9.04 21.73 10.64
N ALA A 27 -7.94 22.23 11.20
CA ALA A 27 -6.75 22.59 10.45
C ALA A 27 -6.11 21.37 9.76
N CYS A 28 -5.98 20.25 10.48
CA CYS A 28 -5.39 19.02 9.94
C CYS A 28 -6.32 18.34 8.93
N ALA A 29 -7.63 18.32 9.18
CA ALA A 29 -8.60 17.66 8.29
C ALA A 29 -8.72 18.36 6.93
N SER A 30 -8.69 19.70 6.92
CA SER A 30 -8.77 20.49 5.69
C SER A 30 -7.51 20.46 4.83
N LEU A 31 -6.40 19.90 5.34
CA LEU A 31 -5.13 19.87 4.63
C LEU A 31 -5.23 19.14 3.28
N CYS A 32 -6.00 18.05 3.20
CA CYS A 32 -6.16 17.29 1.96
C CYS A 32 -7.02 17.98 0.90
N ASP A 33 -7.78 19.03 1.26
CA ASP A 33 -8.64 19.75 0.32
C ASP A 33 -7.90 20.95 -0.30
N ARG A 34 -6.71 21.28 0.22
CA ARG A 34 -5.89 22.38 -0.27
C ARG A 34 -5.23 22.04 -1.60
N ARG A 35 -5.16 23.04 -2.49
CA ARG A 35 -4.47 22.90 -3.79
C ARG A 35 -2.95 22.68 -3.63
N ASP A 36 -2.35 23.27 -2.61
CA ASP A 36 -0.94 23.17 -2.27
C ASP A 36 -0.63 22.02 -1.29
N CYS A 37 -1.58 21.11 -1.05
CA CYS A 37 -1.43 19.97 -0.14
C CYS A 37 -0.13 19.18 -0.36
N PRO A 38 0.26 18.78 -1.60
CA PRO A 38 1.50 18.06 -1.83
C PRO A 38 2.73 18.81 -1.33
N SER A 39 2.86 20.09 -1.70
CA SER A 39 3.99 20.94 -1.32
C SER A 39 4.08 21.17 0.18
N VAL A 40 2.94 21.43 0.84
CA VAL A 40 2.88 21.63 2.30
C VAL A 40 3.24 20.34 3.04
N CYS A 41 2.72 19.19 2.61
CA CYS A 41 3.02 17.91 3.25
C CYS A 41 4.49 17.51 3.06
N GLN A 42 5.09 17.78 1.89
CA GLN A 42 6.52 17.58 1.67
C GLN A 42 7.35 18.46 2.62
N LEU A 43 6.99 19.74 2.78
CA LEU A 43 7.66 20.64 3.72
C LEU A 43 7.56 20.14 5.17
N LEU A 44 6.38 19.69 5.60
CA LEU A 44 6.18 19.10 6.94
C LEU A 44 7.05 17.85 7.14
N LEU A 45 7.11 16.96 6.15
CA LEU A 45 7.94 15.76 6.22
C LEU A 45 9.44 16.09 6.28
N GLN A 46 9.88 17.09 5.52
CA GLN A 46 11.30 17.45 5.43
C GLN A 46 11.79 18.25 6.64
N ARG A 47 10.98 19.21 7.13
CA ARG A 47 11.42 20.20 8.13
C ARG A 47 11.01 19.84 9.55
N SER A 48 9.84 19.21 9.73
CA SER A 48 9.32 19.01 11.07
C SER A 48 10.05 17.86 11.77
N THR A 49 10.45 18.12 13.02
CA THR A 49 10.94 17.10 13.95
C THR A 49 9.80 16.40 14.68
N SER A 50 8.56 16.87 14.53
CA SER A 50 7.39 16.28 15.17
C SER A 50 6.88 15.07 14.40
N CYS A 51 6.88 13.89 15.04
CA CYS A 51 6.31 12.68 14.47
C CYS A 51 4.80 12.81 14.19
N TYR A 52 4.08 13.66 14.94
CA TYR A 52 2.67 13.95 14.67
C TYR A 52 2.48 14.78 13.39
N ALA A 53 3.34 15.78 13.15
CA ALA A 53 3.31 16.53 11.89
C ALA A 53 3.60 15.63 10.67
N GLN A 54 4.58 14.73 10.80
CA GLN A 54 4.90 13.75 9.75
C GLN A 54 3.74 12.76 9.52
N LEU A 55 3.08 12.30 10.58
CA LEU A 55 1.89 11.44 10.49
C LEU A 55 0.74 12.16 9.77
N ILE A 56 0.45 13.40 10.14
CA ILE A 56 -0.62 14.19 9.53
C ILE A 56 -0.31 14.47 8.05
N ALA A 57 0.93 14.83 7.71
CA ALA A 57 1.34 15.00 6.32
C ALA A 57 1.15 13.72 5.49
N SER A 58 1.55 12.56 6.03
CA SER A 58 1.41 11.26 5.36
C SER A 58 -0.05 10.87 5.13
N THR A 59 -0.90 11.08 6.14
CA THR A 59 -2.33 10.75 6.06
C THR A 59 -3.11 11.75 5.22
N ALA A 60 -2.75 13.03 5.23
CA ALA A 60 -3.33 14.05 4.36
C ALA A 60 -3.00 13.80 2.89
N LEU A 61 -1.75 13.43 2.56
CA LEU A 61 -1.37 13.00 1.21
C LEU A 61 -2.16 11.76 0.77
N THR A 62 -2.38 10.80 1.67
CA THR A 62 -3.17 9.59 1.36
C THR A 62 -4.63 9.95 1.04
N LYS A 63 -5.22 10.87 1.80
CA LYS A 63 -6.57 11.38 1.54
C LYS A 63 -6.63 12.18 0.23
N TYR A 64 -5.64 13.04 0.00
CA TYR A 64 -5.51 13.85 -1.22
C TYR A 64 -5.51 12.97 -2.47
N ILE A 65 -4.63 11.96 -2.53
CA ILE A 65 -4.54 11.06 -3.71
C ILE A 65 -5.75 10.11 -3.84
N SER A 66 -6.51 9.92 -2.77
CA SER A 66 -7.72 9.10 -2.76
C SER A 66 -9.00 9.90 -3.06
N ASN A 67 -8.89 11.23 -3.19
CA ASN A 67 -10.03 12.08 -3.49
C ASN A 67 -10.53 11.80 -4.92
N ARG A 68 -11.76 11.28 -5.02
CA ARG A 68 -12.37 10.90 -6.31
C ARG A 68 -12.88 12.09 -7.11
N ASP A 69 -13.10 13.22 -6.45
CA ASP A 69 -13.60 14.44 -7.09
C ASP A 69 -12.46 15.28 -7.68
N ALA A 70 -11.21 15.00 -7.29
CA ALA A 70 -10.01 15.66 -7.79
C ALA A 70 -9.33 14.83 -8.89
N VAL A 71 -9.05 15.46 -10.03
CA VAL A 71 -8.19 14.87 -11.06
C VAL A 71 -6.74 15.26 -10.75
N ILE A 72 -5.98 14.32 -10.21
CA ILE A 72 -4.57 14.53 -9.87
C ILE A 72 -3.70 13.99 -11.02
N PRO A 73 -2.83 14.83 -11.63
CA PRO A 73 -1.95 14.40 -12.72
C PRO A 73 -1.12 13.17 -12.35
N LEU A 74 -0.88 12.29 -13.33
CA LEU A 74 -0.01 11.12 -13.16
C LEU A 74 1.39 11.53 -12.68
N THR A 75 1.96 12.59 -13.27
CA THR A 75 3.27 13.12 -12.91
C THR A 75 3.35 13.49 -11.42
N THR A 76 2.38 14.26 -10.92
CA THR A 76 2.31 14.63 -9.50
C THR A 76 2.20 13.41 -8.58
N ARG A 77 1.42 12.39 -8.98
CA ARG A 77 1.30 11.15 -8.18
C ARG A 77 2.62 10.36 -8.14
N LEU A 78 3.38 10.33 -9.25
CA LEU A 78 4.71 9.72 -9.30
C LEU A 78 5.73 10.52 -8.48
N GLU A 79 5.71 11.85 -8.56
CA GLU A 79 6.58 12.72 -7.74
C GLU A 79 6.34 12.52 -6.24
N ILE A 80 5.08 12.40 -5.80
CA ILE A 80 4.74 12.08 -4.40
C ILE A 80 5.29 10.70 -4.02
N ARG A 81 5.08 9.67 -4.87
CA ARG A 81 5.59 8.32 -4.63
C ARG A 81 7.11 8.34 -4.44
N ASP A 82 7.83 8.95 -5.36
CA ASP A 82 9.29 8.95 -5.39
C ASP A 82 9.86 9.74 -4.22
N TYR A 83 9.24 10.88 -3.88
CA TYR A 83 9.58 11.62 -2.67
C TYR A 83 9.43 10.75 -1.41
N VAL A 84 8.30 10.06 -1.25
CA VAL A 84 8.04 9.23 -0.06
C VAL A 84 8.99 8.03 0.03
N LEU A 85 9.27 7.37 -1.10
CA LEU A 85 10.24 6.28 -1.16
C LEU A 85 11.66 6.77 -0.79
N ASN A 86 12.09 7.91 -1.33
CA ASN A 86 13.39 8.49 -0.99
C ASN A 86 13.45 8.95 0.47
N PHE A 87 12.35 9.47 1.02
CA PHE A 87 12.26 9.86 2.42
C PHE A 87 12.39 8.64 3.35
N LEU A 88 11.67 7.56 3.05
CA LEU A 88 11.79 6.28 3.78
C LEU A 88 13.21 5.69 3.70
N ALA A 89 13.89 5.84 2.56
CA ALA A 89 15.26 5.34 2.38
C ALA A 89 16.31 6.18 3.12
N SER A 90 16.07 7.49 3.28
CA SER A 90 17.02 8.42 3.89
C SER A 90 16.84 8.60 5.41
N ARG A 91 15.74 8.10 5.99
CA ARG A 91 15.41 8.29 7.41
C ARG A 91 15.22 6.95 8.13
N SER A 92 16.25 6.49 8.82
CA SER A 92 16.21 5.28 9.65
C SER A 92 15.64 5.51 11.06
N ASP A 93 15.43 6.77 11.44
CA ASP A 93 15.02 7.24 12.77
C ASP A 93 13.50 7.51 12.88
N LEU A 94 12.72 7.14 11.86
CA LEU A 94 11.28 7.38 11.86
C LEU A 94 10.55 6.55 12.91
N GLU A 95 9.59 7.19 13.57
CA GLU A 95 8.64 6.49 14.42
C GLU A 95 7.85 5.45 13.63
N LYS A 96 7.62 4.28 14.24
CA LYS A 96 7.03 3.12 13.56
C LYS A 96 5.66 3.42 12.94
N PHE A 97 4.85 4.25 13.60
CA PHE A 97 3.52 4.63 13.10
C PHE A 97 3.60 5.61 11.92
N VAL A 98 4.63 6.47 11.87
CA VAL A 98 4.89 7.37 10.73
C VAL A 98 5.34 6.54 9.53
N GLN A 99 6.30 5.64 9.74
CA GLN A 99 6.75 4.69 8.71
C GLN A 99 5.57 3.90 8.13
N GLN A 100 4.70 3.36 8.99
CA GLN A 100 3.51 2.64 8.55
C GLN A 100 2.55 3.53 7.72
N ALA A 101 2.36 4.80 8.09
CA ALA A 101 1.53 5.73 7.34
C ALA A 101 2.12 6.04 5.94
N LEU A 102 3.43 6.24 5.85
CA LEU A 102 4.14 6.46 4.58
C LEU A 102 4.09 5.21 3.68
N VAL A 103 4.32 4.02 4.24
CA VAL A 103 4.18 2.76 3.50
C VAL A 103 2.75 2.62 2.97
N THR A 104 1.75 2.95 3.78
CA THR A 104 0.33 2.92 3.36
C THR A 104 0.07 3.87 2.20
N LEU A 105 0.62 5.10 2.24
CA LEU A 105 0.53 6.07 1.15
C LEU A 105 1.10 5.50 -0.16
N VAL A 106 2.29 4.90 -0.11
CA VAL A 106 2.91 4.28 -1.31
C VAL A 106 2.03 3.17 -1.86
N CYS A 107 1.54 2.26 -1.02
CA CYS A 107 0.66 1.17 -1.47
C CYS A 107 -0.65 1.68 -2.08
N ARG A 108 -1.22 2.76 -1.53
CA ARG A 108 -2.44 3.41 -2.06
C ARG A 108 -2.19 4.07 -3.42
N LEU A 109 -1.06 4.78 -3.56
CA LEU A 109 -0.61 5.32 -4.85
C LEU A 109 -0.44 4.20 -5.89
N THR A 110 0.21 3.09 -5.51
CA THR A 110 0.42 1.96 -6.42
C THR A 110 -0.89 1.31 -6.86
N LYS A 111 -1.84 1.11 -5.94
CA LYS A 111 -3.15 0.54 -6.28
C LYS A 111 -3.95 1.47 -7.19
N THR A 112 -4.04 2.74 -6.85
CA THR A 112 -4.84 3.72 -7.61
C THR A 112 -4.24 4.00 -8.98
N GLY A 113 -2.91 4.03 -9.10
CA GLY A 113 -2.19 4.21 -10.35
C GLY A 113 -1.81 2.92 -11.08
N TRP A 114 -2.37 1.76 -10.70
CA TRP A 114 -1.91 0.45 -11.20
C TRP A 114 -1.93 0.31 -12.73
N PHE A 115 -2.85 1.00 -13.41
CA PHE A 115 -2.98 0.99 -14.87
C PHE A 115 -2.46 2.27 -15.53
N ASP A 116 -1.90 3.20 -14.76
CA ASP A 116 -1.37 4.46 -15.27
C ASP A 116 0.12 4.30 -15.57
N PHE A 117 0.53 4.78 -16.74
CA PHE A 117 1.91 4.79 -17.18
C PHE A 117 2.16 5.95 -18.15
N LEU A 118 3.38 6.45 -18.14
CA LEU A 118 3.90 7.42 -19.09
C LEU A 118 4.25 6.73 -20.42
N GLU A 119 4.56 7.51 -21.46
CA GLU A 119 4.89 6.99 -22.79
C GLU A 119 6.10 6.03 -22.80
N ASN A 120 7.00 6.18 -21.83
CA ASN A 120 8.18 5.33 -21.63
C ASN A 120 7.89 4.07 -20.79
N ASN A 121 6.61 3.71 -20.56
CA ASN A 121 6.17 2.64 -19.67
C ASN A 121 6.53 2.81 -18.19
N GLU A 122 6.95 4.00 -17.75
CA GLU A 122 7.12 4.29 -16.33
C GLU A 122 5.76 4.48 -15.66
N GLY A 123 5.56 3.81 -14.54
CA GLY A 123 4.32 3.85 -13.79
C GLY A 123 4.52 3.20 -12.43
N PHE A 124 3.45 2.74 -11.80
CA PHE A 124 3.50 2.27 -10.42
C PHE A 124 3.87 0.78 -10.23
N ARG A 125 4.06 0.03 -11.33
CA ARG A 125 4.30 -1.42 -11.29
C ARG A 125 5.74 -1.80 -10.96
N ASP A 126 6.64 -0.82 -10.90
CA ASP A 126 8.04 -0.97 -10.49
C ASP A 126 8.21 -1.14 -8.96
N ILE A 127 7.11 -1.15 -8.20
CA ILE A 127 7.12 -1.24 -6.73
C ILE A 127 7.91 -2.44 -6.18
N LEU A 128 7.94 -3.57 -6.88
CA LEU A 128 8.78 -4.71 -6.49
C LEU A 128 10.27 -4.37 -6.59
N THR A 129 10.68 -3.69 -7.66
CA THR A 129 12.06 -3.20 -7.84
C THR A 129 12.41 -2.20 -6.76
N CYS A 130 11.51 -1.27 -6.44
CA CYS A 130 11.70 -0.31 -5.36
C CYS A 130 11.88 -1.00 -4.01
N ALA A 131 10.99 -1.94 -3.65
CA ALA A 131 11.09 -2.71 -2.40
C ALA A 131 12.35 -3.58 -2.36
N SER A 132 12.78 -4.14 -3.49
CA SER A 132 14.00 -4.96 -3.57
C SER A 132 15.25 -4.12 -3.27
N LYS A 133 15.32 -2.86 -3.72
CA LYS A 133 16.43 -1.94 -3.37
C LYS A 133 16.55 -1.72 -1.85
N PHE A 134 15.43 -1.61 -1.14
CA PHE A 134 15.43 -1.53 0.33
C PHE A 134 15.99 -2.80 0.97
N ILE A 135 15.56 -3.95 0.48
CA ILE A 135 15.95 -5.28 0.98
C ILE A 135 17.44 -5.55 0.71
N GLU A 136 17.92 -5.22 -0.48
CA GLU A 136 19.30 -5.45 -0.93
C GLU A 136 20.30 -4.48 -0.30
N SER A 137 19.84 -3.40 0.35
CA SER A 137 20.71 -2.46 1.05
C SER A 137 21.48 -3.08 2.23
N GLY A 138 21.01 -4.22 2.76
CA GLY A 138 21.60 -4.92 3.91
C GLY A 138 21.36 -4.25 5.28
N GLN A 139 20.78 -3.04 5.31
CA GLN A 139 20.47 -2.35 6.57
C GLN A 139 19.14 -2.86 7.15
N SER A 140 19.15 -3.36 8.39
CA SER A 140 17.97 -4.01 9.00
C SER A 140 16.69 -3.16 8.98
N SER A 141 16.81 -1.84 9.22
CA SER A 141 15.69 -0.90 9.13
C SER A 141 15.13 -0.76 7.71
N ALA A 142 16.00 -0.67 6.70
CA ALA A 142 15.61 -0.61 5.30
C ALA A 142 14.99 -1.94 4.83
N VAL A 143 15.57 -3.09 5.19
CA VAL A 143 14.99 -4.40 4.89
C VAL A 143 13.57 -4.50 5.45
N LEU A 144 13.35 -4.04 6.69
CA LEU A 144 12.03 -4.00 7.30
C LEU A 144 11.06 -3.14 6.48
N VAL A 145 11.46 -1.96 6.01
CA VAL A 145 10.62 -1.10 5.15
C VAL A 145 10.27 -1.83 3.84
N GLY A 146 11.24 -2.45 3.17
CA GLY A 146 11.02 -3.18 1.93
C GLY A 146 10.03 -4.34 2.11
N VAL A 147 10.17 -5.11 3.18
CA VAL A 147 9.24 -6.20 3.53
C VAL A 147 7.85 -5.66 3.87
N GLN A 148 7.76 -4.55 4.63
CA GLN A 148 6.49 -3.90 4.94
C GLN A 148 5.77 -3.37 3.69
N LEU A 149 6.50 -2.78 2.74
CA LEU A 149 5.95 -2.34 1.46
C LEU A 149 5.30 -3.50 0.72
N LEU A 150 5.98 -4.64 0.60
CA LEU A 150 5.43 -5.81 -0.08
C LEU A 150 4.22 -6.39 0.64
N ASN A 151 4.28 -6.51 1.97
CA ASN A 151 3.16 -7.00 2.78
C ASN A 151 1.93 -6.12 2.66
N ASN A 152 2.10 -4.83 2.89
CA ASN A 152 1.01 -3.88 2.85
C ASN A 152 0.46 -3.76 1.43
N LEU A 153 1.30 -3.84 0.39
CA LEU A 153 0.85 -3.85 -1.00
C LEU A 153 -0.03 -5.08 -1.30
N VAL A 154 0.39 -6.29 -0.92
CA VAL A 154 -0.41 -7.50 -1.15
C VAL A 154 -1.76 -7.38 -0.45
N SER A 155 -1.79 -6.93 0.80
CA SER A 155 -3.04 -6.67 1.52
C SER A 155 -3.88 -5.60 0.83
N GLU A 156 -3.27 -4.50 0.42
CA GLU A 156 -3.91 -3.36 -0.23
C GLU A 156 -4.58 -3.75 -1.55
N MET A 157 -3.88 -4.52 -2.39
CA MET A 157 -4.41 -5.02 -3.67
C MET A 157 -5.60 -5.98 -3.47
N ASN A 158 -5.71 -6.60 -2.30
CA ASN A 158 -6.77 -7.55 -1.97
C ASN A 158 -7.97 -6.91 -1.24
N GLN A 159 -7.84 -5.68 -0.72
CA GLN A 159 -8.95 -4.97 -0.10
C GLN A 159 -9.99 -4.56 -1.15
N ASN A 160 -11.23 -5.02 -0.98
CA ASN A 160 -12.37 -4.46 -1.70
C ASN A 160 -12.67 -3.10 -1.08
N ALA A 161 -12.70 -2.03 -1.88
CA ALA A 161 -13.21 -0.75 -1.38
C ALA A 161 -14.68 -0.95 -0.97
N GLU A 162 -15.06 -0.45 0.22
CA GLU A 162 -16.39 -0.57 0.83
C GLU A 162 -17.53 0.15 0.07
N SER A 163 -17.32 0.51 -1.20
CA SER A 163 -18.32 1.23 -2.00
C SER A 163 -19.00 0.32 -3.02
N ASP A 164 -20.28 0.03 -2.78
CA ASP A 164 -21.21 -0.75 -3.60
C ASP A 164 -21.52 -0.10 -4.96
N MET A 165 -20.54 -0.12 -5.88
CA MET A 165 -20.78 0.26 -7.27
C MET A 165 -20.19 -0.83 -8.18
N THR A 166 -21.04 -1.49 -8.97
CA THR A 166 -20.67 -2.62 -9.85
C THR A 166 -19.46 -2.33 -10.74
N ARG A 167 -19.29 -1.09 -11.21
CA ARG A 167 -18.14 -0.63 -12.01
C ARG A 167 -16.82 -0.67 -11.22
N ILE A 168 -16.86 -0.34 -9.93
CA ILE A 168 -15.72 -0.40 -9.00
C ILE A 168 -15.31 -1.85 -8.76
N ILE A 169 -16.30 -2.76 -8.66
CA ILE A 169 -16.06 -4.19 -8.49
C ILE A 169 -15.34 -4.78 -9.72
N PHE A 170 -15.76 -4.45 -10.94
CA PHE A 170 -15.10 -4.91 -12.16
C PHE A 170 -13.65 -4.41 -12.26
N LEU A 171 -13.42 -3.12 -12.03
CA LEU A 171 -12.08 -2.54 -12.08
C LEU A 171 -11.17 -3.16 -11.02
N GLN A 172 -11.68 -3.38 -9.79
CA GLN A 172 -10.94 -4.04 -8.73
C GLN A 172 -10.61 -5.50 -9.06
N ARG A 173 -11.52 -6.24 -9.68
CA ARG A 173 -11.23 -7.61 -10.17
C ARG A 173 -10.14 -7.61 -11.24
N LYS A 174 -10.20 -6.69 -12.20
CA LYS A 174 -9.19 -6.53 -13.25
C LYS A 174 -7.82 -6.17 -12.65
N LEU A 175 -7.79 -5.22 -11.71
CA LEU A 175 -6.59 -4.84 -10.97
C LEU A 175 -6.01 -6.04 -10.22
N SER A 176 -6.83 -6.74 -9.45
CA SER A 176 -6.40 -7.91 -8.68
C SER A 176 -5.86 -9.02 -9.58
N ALA A 177 -6.52 -9.30 -10.71
CA ALA A 177 -6.02 -10.26 -11.70
C ALA A 177 -4.66 -9.83 -12.27
N SER A 178 -4.55 -8.59 -12.74
CA SER A 178 -3.29 -8.06 -13.27
C SER A 178 -2.16 -8.07 -12.22
N PHE A 179 -2.45 -7.77 -10.95
CA PHE A 179 -1.46 -7.86 -9.88
C PHE A 179 -1.00 -9.30 -9.64
N ARG A 180 -1.93 -10.26 -9.65
CA ARG A 180 -1.61 -11.69 -9.53
C ARG A 180 -0.68 -12.15 -10.65
N ASP A 181 -1.00 -11.77 -11.88
CA ASP A 181 -0.27 -12.22 -13.07
C ASP A 181 1.13 -11.57 -13.16
N CYS A 182 1.27 -10.31 -12.72
CA CYS A 182 2.51 -9.57 -12.85
C CYS A 182 3.46 -9.69 -11.65
N LEU A 183 2.96 -9.55 -10.41
CA LEU A 183 3.82 -9.34 -9.24
C LEU A 183 3.65 -10.37 -8.12
N LEU A 184 2.53 -11.09 -8.03
CA LEU A 184 2.29 -11.96 -6.87
C LEU A 184 3.31 -13.10 -6.76
N LEU A 185 3.60 -13.81 -7.86
CA LEU A 185 4.59 -14.89 -7.86
C LEU A 185 6.02 -14.38 -7.59
N PRO A 186 6.49 -13.29 -8.23
CA PRO A 186 7.77 -12.66 -7.87
C PRO A 186 7.87 -12.29 -6.39
N ILE A 187 6.85 -11.64 -5.81
CA ILE A 187 6.81 -11.27 -4.39
C ILE A 187 6.89 -12.52 -3.50
N PHE A 188 6.14 -13.57 -3.85
CA PHE A 188 6.16 -14.84 -3.13
C PHE A 188 7.54 -15.49 -3.15
N ARG A 189 8.20 -15.55 -4.31
CA ARG A 189 9.56 -16.10 -4.44
C ARG A 189 10.58 -15.33 -3.63
N LEU A 190 10.52 -14.00 -3.68
CA LEU A 190 11.39 -13.14 -2.86
C LEU A 190 11.17 -13.41 -1.37
N SER A 191 9.91 -13.50 -0.93
CA SER A 191 9.55 -13.82 0.46
C SER A 191 10.11 -15.17 0.91
N LEU A 192 10.01 -16.21 0.07
CA LEU A 192 10.60 -17.53 0.37
C LEU A 192 12.13 -17.49 0.46
N ASN A 193 12.79 -16.72 -0.40
CA ASN A 193 14.25 -16.58 -0.35
C ASN A 193 14.69 -15.90 0.95
N LEU A 194 14.02 -14.81 1.33
CA LEU A 194 14.28 -14.11 2.59
C LEU A 194 14.05 -15.01 3.81
N LEU A 195 12.99 -15.84 3.79
CA LEU A 195 12.73 -16.79 4.87
C LEU A 195 13.83 -17.85 4.99
N ARG A 196 14.31 -18.38 3.86
CA ARG A 196 15.43 -19.34 3.84
C ARG A 196 16.74 -18.73 4.33
N GLU A 197 16.97 -17.47 4.02
CA GLU A 197 18.14 -16.74 4.51
C GLU A 197 18.05 -16.49 6.02
N ALA A 198 16.88 -16.07 6.51
CA ALA A 198 16.62 -15.94 7.94
C ALA A 198 16.81 -17.27 8.68
N ASP A 199 16.29 -18.38 8.14
CA ASP A 199 16.43 -19.73 8.73
C ASP A 199 17.90 -20.17 8.89
N LYS A 200 18.76 -19.88 7.91
CA LYS A 200 20.20 -20.13 8.01
C LYS A 200 20.86 -19.30 9.11
N ASN A 201 20.42 -18.06 9.28
CA ASN A 201 20.96 -17.13 10.28
C ASN A 201 20.40 -17.41 11.70
N ILE A 202 19.29 -18.14 11.83
CA ILE A 202 18.73 -18.57 13.12
C ILE A 202 19.63 -19.60 13.84
N GLN A 203 20.54 -20.26 13.13
CA GLN A 203 21.45 -21.24 13.73
C GLN A 203 22.62 -20.62 14.52
N SER A 204 22.76 -19.28 14.54
CA SER A 204 23.87 -18.55 15.17
C SER A 204 23.46 -17.51 16.23
N LEU A 205 22.27 -17.64 16.83
CA LEU A 205 21.58 -16.55 17.54
C LEU A 205 22.12 -16.18 18.94
N ASP A 206 22.23 -14.86 19.18
CA ASP A 206 22.36 -14.21 20.49
C ASP A 206 21.15 -13.29 20.72
N PHE A 207 20.27 -13.66 21.66
CA PHE A 207 18.97 -13.00 21.91
C PHE A 207 19.05 -11.57 22.46
N SER A 208 20.25 -11.05 22.72
CA SER A 208 20.46 -9.68 23.21
C SER A 208 20.52 -8.61 22.11
N ASN A 209 20.57 -9.00 20.83
CA ASN A 209 20.81 -8.08 19.71
C ASN A 209 19.51 -7.46 19.15
N VAL A 210 19.38 -6.13 19.17
CA VAL A 210 18.22 -5.38 18.63
C VAL A 210 17.96 -5.68 17.14
N ASN A 211 19.01 -5.94 16.35
CA ASN A 211 18.88 -6.34 14.95
C ASN A 211 18.19 -7.69 14.79
N GLN A 212 18.25 -8.55 15.81
CA GLN A 212 17.63 -9.87 15.84
C GLN A 212 16.13 -9.79 16.13
N VAL A 213 15.68 -8.87 16.99
CA VAL A 213 14.25 -8.57 17.21
C VAL A 213 13.60 -8.02 15.93
N ILE A 214 14.32 -7.19 15.18
CA ILE A 214 13.88 -6.72 13.86
C ILE A 214 13.81 -7.90 12.88
N SER A 215 14.80 -8.80 12.88
CA SER A 215 14.79 -10.01 12.06
C SER A 215 13.60 -10.93 12.36
N GLU A 216 13.20 -11.09 13.62
CA GLU A 216 12.05 -11.91 14.01
C GLU A 216 10.72 -11.29 13.56
N PHE A 217 10.59 -9.96 13.65
CA PHE A 217 9.45 -9.22 13.12
C PHE A 217 9.38 -9.29 11.59
N VAL A 218 10.53 -9.21 10.92
CA VAL A 218 10.65 -9.42 9.45
C VAL A 218 10.20 -10.83 9.08
N SER A 219 10.67 -11.87 9.77
CA SER A 219 10.24 -13.26 9.56
C SER A 219 8.73 -13.44 9.76
N SER A 220 8.15 -12.84 10.82
CA SER A 220 6.69 -12.85 11.05
C SER A 220 5.94 -12.18 9.89
N ARG A 221 6.41 -11.02 9.41
CA ARG A 221 5.81 -10.31 8.27
C ARG A 221 5.97 -11.07 6.96
N ILE A 222 7.09 -11.74 6.73
CA ILE A 222 7.32 -12.62 5.58
C ILE A 222 6.33 -13.80 5.59
N VAL A 223 6.08 -14.42 6.74
CA VAL A 223 5.08 -15.48 6.88
C VAL A 223 3.68 -14.94 6.55
N VAL A 224 3.34 -13.73 7.01
CA VAL A 224 2.06 -13.08 6.66
C VAL A 224 1.97 -12.80 5.15
N ILE A 225 3.03 -12.31 4.50
CA ILE A 225 3.06 -12.16 3.03
C ILE A 225 2.78 -13.50 2.35
N THR A 226 3.51 -14.53 2.76
CA THR A 226 3.44 -15.88 2.19
C THR A 226 2.03 -16.46 2.33
N MET A 227 1.42 -16.33 3.51
CA MET A 227 0.04 -16.75 3.78
C MET A 227 -0.99 -15.93 3.01
N THR A 228 -0.82 -14.60 2.93
CA THR A 228 -1.75 -13.74 2.19
C THR A 228 -1.69 -13.99 0.68
N CYS A 229 -0.50 -14.27 0.14
CA CYS A 229 -0.31 -14.67 -1.24
C CYS A 229 -0.98 -16.03 -1.53
N LEU A 230 -0.79 -17.01 -0.65
CA LEU A 230 -1.42 -18.35 -0.77
C LEU A 230 -2.94 -18.27 -0.66
N MET A 231 -3.47 -17.50 0.29
CA MET A 231 -4.90 -17.26 0.44
C MET A 231 -5.49 -16.61 -0.81
N GLN A 232 -4.79 -15.64 -1.40
CA GLN A 232 -5.26 -14.98 -2.62
C GLN A 232 -5.24 -15.94 -3.84
N TYR A 233 -4.24 -16.81 -3.94
CA TYR A 233 -4.18 -17.83 -4.98
C TYR A 233 -5.33 -18.85 -4.83
N ALA A 234 -5.63 -19.27 -3.59
CA ALA A 234 -6.72 -20.18 -3.26
C ALA A 234 -8.12 -19.55 -3.49
N PHE A 235 -8.34 -18.32 -3.03
CA PHE A 235 -9.63 -17.61 -3.18
C PHE A 235 -9.92 -17.20 -4.63
N SER A 236 -8.89 -16.91 -5.43
CA SER A 236 -9.09 -16.59 -6.85
C SER A 236 -9.54 -17.81 -7.64
N ARG A 237 -8.98 -19.00 -7.36
CA ARG A 237 -9.40 -20.26 -7.98
C ARG A 237 -10.84 -20.63 -7.64
N ASP A 238 -11.27 -20.43 -6.39
CA ASP A 238 -12.65 -20.71 -5.96
C ASP A 238 -13.67 -19.75 -6.62
N ARG A 239 -13.32 -18.46 -6.76
CA ARG A 239 -14.16 -17.48 -7.48
C ARG A 239 -14.24 -17.76 -8.99
N GLU A 240 -13.13 -18.15 -9.62
CA GLU A 240 -13.13 -18.57 -11.02
C GLU A 240 -13.98 -19.82 -11.23
N LEU A 241 -13.85 -20.84 -10.37
CA LEU A 241 -14.70 -22.04 -10.41
C LEU A 241 -16.19 -21.69 -10.29
N LYS A 242 -16.55 -20.85 -9.31
CA LYS A 242 -17.94 -20.40 -9.11
C LYS A 242 -18.48 -19.62 -10.30
N SER A 243 -17.66 -18.76 -10.92
CA SER A 243 -18.05 -18.00 -12.12
C SER A 243 -18.21 -18.89 -13.36
N LEU A 244 -17.32 -19.88 -13.56
CA LEU A 244 -17.40 -20.85 -14.64
C LEU A 244 -18.59 -21.81 -14.47
N MET A 245 -18.93 -22.16 -13.23
CA MET A 245 -20.13 -22.94 -12.92
C MET A 245 -21.41 -22.15 -13.23
N GLN A 246 -21.47 -20.86 -12.89
CA GLN A 246 -22.61 -19.99 -13.24
C GLN A 246 -22.77 -19.81 -14.76
N LEU A 247 -21.67 -19.63 -15.50
CA LEU A 247 -21.67 -19.54 -16.97
C LEU A 247 -22.11 -20.84 -17.66
N ARG A 248 -21.82 -22.02 -17.09
CA ARG A 248 -22.32 -23.32 -17.61
C ARG A 248 -23.81 -23.52 -17.35
N CYS A 249 -24.32 -23.07 -16.20
CA CYS A 249 -25.75 -23.15 -15.88
C CYS A 249 -26.63 -22.15 -16.67
N SER A 250 -26.02 -21.14 -17.31
CA SER A 250 -26.73 -20.09 -18.06
C SER A 250 -26.88 -20.38 -19.55
N ARG A 251 -26.30 -21.48 -20.08
CA ARG A 251 -26.49 -21.87 -21.49
C ARG A 251 -27.82 -22.61 -21.63
N PRO A 252 -28.80 -22.09 -22.41
CA PRO A 252 -30.01 -22.83 -22.69
C PRO A 252 -29.66 -24.11 -23.46
N PRO A 253 -30.38 -25.22 -23.24
CA PRO A 253 -30.17 -26.45 -24.00
C PRO A 253 -30.44 -26.19 -25.49
N PRO A 254 -29.73 -26.86 -26.41
CA PRO A 254 -30.00 -26.72 -27.84
C PRO A 254 -31.44 -27.16 -28.12
N GLU A 255 -32.25 -26.26 -28.68
CA GLU A 255 -33.62 -26.54 -29.10
C GLU A 255 -33.59 -27.63 -30.19
N LEU A 256 -34.00 -28.84 -29.83
CA LEU A 256 -34.31 -29.89 -30.79
C LEU A 256 -35.62 -29.52 -31.51
N THR A 257 -35.49 -29.00 -32.72
CA THR A 257 -36.61 -28.80 -33.63
C THR A 257 -37.14 -30.17 -34.08
N ILE A 258 -38.17 -30.69 -33.40
CA ILE A 258 -38.87 -31.88 -33.87
C ILE A 258 -39.96 -31.41 -34.85
N ALA A 259 -39.68 -31.58 -36.13
CA ALA A 259 -40.66 -31.45 -37.20
C ALA A 259 -41.79 -32.48 -37.00
N GLN A 260 -43.02 -32.01 -36.81
CA GLN A 260 -44.21 -32.84 -36.86
C GLN A 260 -44.37 -33.39 -38.30
N ARG A 261 -44.23 -34.71 -38.45
CA ARG A 261 -44.76 -35.45 -39.59
C ARG A 261 -45.75 -36.50 -39.08
N HIS A 262 -46.92 -36.48 -39.71
CA HIS A 262 -48.12 -37.30 -39.56
C HIS A 262 -49.10 -36.88 -38.48
#